data_AF-A0A958BDA1-F1
#
_entry.id   AF-A0A958BDA1-F1
#
_cell.length_a   1.000
_cell.length_b   1.000
_cell.length_c   1.000
_cell.angle_alpha   90.00
_cell.angle_beta   90.00
_cell.angle_gamma   90.00
#
_symmetry.space_group_name_H-M   'P 1'
#
loop_
_entity.id
_entity.type
_entity.pdbx_description
1 polymer ?
#
loop_
_entity_poly.entity_id
_entity_poly.type
_entity_poly.pdbx_seq_one_letter_code
_entity_poly.pdbx_strand_id
1 'polypeptide(L)' 'MDARRWDERYAGEAFAFGDQPNDFLAALAPRIPSGPVLCLGDGEGRNGVFLAGLGHAVTSVDQSRVGLAKAAMLAS' A
#
# COMPACT_ATOMS: atom_id res chain seq x y z
N MET A 1 10.43 16.42 2.01
CA MET A 1 9.38 15.70 2.75
C MET A 1 10.10 14.85 3.79
N ASP A 2 9.66 14.81 5.05
CA ASP A 2 10.39 14.14 6.14
C ASP A 2 9.75 12.75 6.40
N ALA A 3 10.54 11.68 6.19
CA ALA A 3 10.11 10.31 6.42
C ALA A 3 9.66 10.07 7.87
N ARG A 4 10.25 10.78 8.84
CA ARG A 4 9.93 10.64 10.27
C ARG A 4 8.48 10.95 10.59
N ARG A 5 7.90 11.95 9.92
CA ARG A 5 6.49 12.32 10.09
C ARG A 5 5.55 11.18 9.68
N TRP A 6 5.91 10.43 8.64
CA TRP A 6 5.12 9.28 8.19
C TRP A 6 5.36 8.06 9.08
N ASP A 7 6.59 7.83 9.51
CA ASP A 7 6.90 6.80 10.51
C ASP A 7 6.07 7.02 11.79
N GLU A 8 6.02 8.25 12.31
CA GLU A 8 5.20 8.63 13.47
C GLU A 8 3.70 8.38 13.22
N ARG A 9 3.20 8.69 12.03
CA ARG A 9 1.79 8.46 11.67
C ARG A 9 1.46 6.97 11.61
N TYR A 10 2.37 6.12 11.15
CA TYR A 10 2.15 4.68 10.99
C TYR A 10 2.57 3.85 12.21
N ALA A 11 3.14 4.48 13.25
CA ALA A 11 3.67 3.81 14.44
C ALA A 11 2.60 3.09 15.29
N GLY A 12 1.32 3.43 15.13
CA GLY A 12 0.23 2.77 15.84
C GLY A 12 -0.01 1.33 15.35
N GLU A 13 -0.63 0.51 16.21
CA GLU A 13 -0.99 -0.87 15.86
C GLU A 13 -2.02 -0.92 14.72
N ALA A 14 -3.07 -0.09 14.81
CA ALA A 14 -4.08 0.03 13.76
C ALA A 14 -3.51 0.67 12.49
N PHE A 15 -4.02 0.27 11.32
CA PHE A 15 -3.69 0.93 10.06
C PHE A 15 -4.23 2.36 10.05
N ALA A 16 -3.36 3.35 9.82
CA ALA A 16 -3.73 4.77 9.88
C ALA A 16 -4.81 5.14 8.84
N PHE A 17 -4.92 4.35 7.77
CA PHE A 17 -5.92 4.50 6.72
C PHE A 17 -6.80 3.25 6.51
N GLY A 18 -6.80 2.31 7.45
CA GLY A 18 -7.46 1.00 7.29
C GLY A 18 -6.74 0.07 6.30
N ASP A 19 -7.26 -1.15 6.18
CA ASP A 19 -6.70 -2.23 5.35
C ASP A 19 -7.42 -2.40 4.00
N GLN A 20 -8.61 -1.81 3.85
CA GLN A 20 -9.37 -1.84 2.60
C GLN A 20 -8.75 -0.89 1.54
N PRO A 21 -8.80 -1.25 0.25
CA PRO A 21 -8.29 -0.37 -0.81
C PRO A 21 -9.07 0.94 -0.85
N ASN A 22 -8.44 1.97 -1.43
CA ASN A 22 -9.17 3.17 -1.79
C ASN A 22 -10.28 2.83 -2.81
N ASP A 23 -11.52 3.28 -2.57
CA ASP A 23 -12.67 3.01 -3.45
C ASP A 23 -12.44 3.40 -4.92
N PHE A 24 -11.76 4.52 -5.17
CA PHE A 24 -11.40 4.94 -6.53
C PHE A 24 -10.43 3.97 -7.19
N LEU A 25 -9.43 3.48 -6.44
CA LEU A 25 -8.52 2.46 -6.96
C LEU A 25 -9.27 1.16 -7.26
N ALA A 26 -10.13 0.71 -6.34
CA ALA A 26 -10.92 -0.51 -6.53
C ALA A 26 -11.80 -0.42 -7.80
N ALA A 27 -12.43 0.73 -8.03
CA ALA A 27 -13.24 0.98 -9.23
C ALA A 27 -12.42 1.01 -10.53
N LEU A 28 -11.15 1.41 -10.46
CA LEU A 28 -10.26 1.48 -11.63
C LEU A 28 -9.38 0.23 -11.81
N ALA A 29 -9.28 -0.65 -10.83
CA ALA A 29 -8.44 -1.85 -10.91
C ALA A 29 -8.69 -2.70 -12.18
N PRO A 30 -9.94 -2.89 -12.66
CA PRO A 30 -10.19 -3.60 -13.92
C PRO A 30 -9.57 -2.95 -15.17
N ARG A 31 -9.15 -1.69 -15.09
CA ARG A 31 -8.49 -0.95 -16.19
C ARG A 31 -6.97 -1.06 -16.15
N ILE A 32 -6.39 -1.60 -15.08
CA ILE A 32 -4.95 -1.80 -14.97
C ILE A 32 -4.58 -2.98 -15.87
N PRO A 33 -3.67 -2.80 -16.85
CA PRO A 33 -3.23 -3.90 -17.70
C PRO A 33 -2.61 -5.04 -16.88
N SER A 34 -2.77 -6.27 -17.34
CA SER A 34 -2.07 -7.41 -16.75
C SER A 34 -0.55 -7.19 -16.81
N GLY A 35 0.13 -7.46 -15.70
CA GLY A 35 1.57 -7.29 -15.59
C GLY A 35 2.01 -6.66 -14.27
N PRO A 36 3.29 -6.27 -14.17
CA PRO A 36 3.85 -5.64 -12.99
C PRO A 36 3.23 -4.26 -12.72
N VAL A 37 2.97 -3.95 -11.45
CA VAL A 37 2.41 -2.68 -10.99
C VAL A 37 3.35 -2.02 -9.98
N LEU A 38 3.59 -0.72 -10.12
CA LEU A 38 4.38 0.08 -9.18
C LEU A 38 3.45 1.01 -8.38
N CYS A 39 3.40 0.84 -7.06
CA CYS A 39 2.65 1.70 -6.15
C CYS A 39 3.61 2.67 -5.46
N LEU A 40 3.51 3.96 -5.79
CA LEU A 40 4.34 5.02 -5.23
C LEU A 40 3.65 5.68 -4.03
N GLY A 41 4.36 5.86 -2.92
CA GLY A 41 3.79 6.41 -1.70
C GLY A 41 2.70 5.51 -1.11
N ASP A 42 2.90 4.19 -1.18
CA ASP A 42 1.86 3.21 -0.84
C ASP A 42 1.62 3.09 0.68
N GLY A 43 2.46 3.73 1.50
CA GLY A 43 2.34 3.78 2.95
C GLY A 43 2.30 2.38 3.56
N GLU A 44 1.17 2.07 4.20
CA GLU A 44 0.90 0.79 4.85
C GLU A 44 0.33 -0.27 3.90
N GLY A 45 0.31 -0.02 2.59
CA GLY A 45 0.16 -1.05 1.56
C GLY A 45 -1.26 -1.45 1.17
N ARG A 46 -2.31 -0.82 1.72
CA ARG A 46 -3.72 -1.21 1.47
C ARG A 46 -4.09 -1.33 -0.02
N ASN A 47 -3.49 -0.49 -0.85
CA ASN A 47 -3.72 -0.47 -2.29
C ASN A 47 -2.85 -1.51 -3.00
N GLY A 48 -1.54 -1.55 -2.72
CA GLY A 48 -0.63 -2.52 -3.31
C GLY A 48 -1.01 -3.96 -3.00
N VAL A 49 -1.38 -4.26 -1.75
CA VAL A 49 -1.81 -5.60 -1.34
C VAL A 49 -3.11 -6.01 -2.03
N PHE A 50 -4.08 -5.10 -2.13
CA PHE A 50 -5.31 -5.36 -2.87
C PHE A 50 -5.03 -5.71 -4.34
N LEU A 51 -4.18 -4.94 -5.03
CA LEU A 51 -3.81 -5.22 -6.42
C LEU A 51 -3.03 -6.54 -6.56
N ALA A 52 -2.17 -6.87 -5.58
CA ALA A 52 -1.51 -8.17 -5.55
C ALA A 52 -2.52 -9.32 -5.41
N GLY A 53 -3.57 -9.14 -4.61
CA GLY A 53 -4.69 -10.08 -4.49
C GLY A 53 -5.49 -10.28 -5.79
N LEU A 54 -5.44 -9.32 -6.71
CA LEU A 54 -6.01 -9.45 -8.06
C LEU A 54 -5.07 -10.15 -9.07
N GLY A 55 -3.90 -10.61 -8.62
CA GLY A 55 -2.92 -11.34 -9.43
C GLY A 55 -1.85 -10.47 -10.09
N HIS A 56 -1.74 -9.18 -9.74
CA HIS A 56 -0.64 -8.34 -10.20
C HIS A 56 0.66 -8.65 -9.43
N ALA A 57 1.80 -8.57 -10.12
CA ALA A 57 3.10 -8.52 -9.47
C ALA A 57 3.36 -7.08 -9.00
N VAL A 58 3.15 -6.79 -7.71
CA VAL A 58 3.19 -5.42 -7.18
C VAL A 58 4.54 -5.12 -6.53
N THR A 59 5.08 -3.95 -6.83
CA THR A 59 6.19 -3.32 -6.10
C THR A 59 5.65 -2.07 -5.39
N SER A 60 5.63 -2.08 -4.07
CA SER A 60 5.28 -0.90 -3.25
C SER A 60 6.53 -0.13 -2.86
N VAL A 61 6.48 1.19 -3.01
CA VAL A 61 7.55 2.11 -2.64
C VAL A 61 6.97 3.16 -1.70
N ASP A 62 7.59 3.33 -0.54
CA ASP A 62 7.29 4.42 0.38
C ASP A 62 8.57 4.89 1.07
N GLN A 63 8.57 6.12 1.58
CA GLN A 63 9.69 6.66 2.35
C GLN A 63 9.67 6.20 3.81
N SER A 64 8.49 5.79 4.32
CA SER A 64 8.33 5.29 5.67
C SER A 64 8.70 3.81 5.77
N ARG A 65 9.70 3.51 6.59
CA ARG A 65 10.06 2.11 6.89
C ARG A 65 9.01 1.43 7.73
N VAL A 66 8.34 2.17 8.62
CA VAL A 66 7.25 1.66 9.45
C VAL A 66 6.04 1.30 8.57
N GLY A 67 5.68 2.18 7.63
CA GLY A 67 4.63 1.92 6.64
C GLY A 67 4.92 0.67 5.83
N LEU A 68 6.12 0.56 5.23
CA LEU A 68 6.51 -0.63 4.46
C LEU A 68 6.51 -1.92 5.28
N ALA A 69 6.88 -1.86 6.56
CA ALA A 69 6.79 -3.04 7.44
C ALA A 69 5.33 -3.47 7.65
N LYS A 70 4.40 -2.52 7.82
CA LYS A 70 2.96 -2.82 7.92
C LYS A 70 2.37 -3.31 6.61
N ALA A 71 2.82 -2.77 5.46
CA ALA A 71 2.47 -3.28 4.15
C ALA A 71 2.87 -4.76 3.98
N ALA A 72 4.08 -5.13 4.42
CA ALA A 72 4.54 -6.51 4.41
C ALA A 72 3.70 -7.42 5.32
N MET A 73 3.30 -6.94 6.50
CA MET A 73 2.37 -7.68 7.39
C MET A 73 0.97 -7.85 6.79
N LEU A 74 0.48 -6.85 6.06
CA LEU A 74 -0.82 -6.92 5.39
C LEU A 74 -0.80 -7.89 4.19
N ALA A 75 0.36 -8.08 3.57
CA ALA A 75 0.55 -8.97 2.42
C ALA A 75 0.70 -10.46 2.77
N SER A 76 0.81 -10.81 4.05
CA SER A 76 1.01 -12.19 4.54
C SER A 76 -0.25 -13.05 4.57
#